data_AF-A0A3C1YK74-F1
#
_entry.id   AF-A0A3C1YK74-F1
#
_cell.length_a   1.000
_cell.length_b   1.000
_cell.length_c   1.000
_cell.angle_alpha   90.00
_cell.angle_beta   90.00
_cell.angle_gamma   90.00
#
_symmetry.space_group_name_H-M   'P 1'
#
loop_
_entity.id
_entity.type
_entity.pdbx_description
1 polymer ?
#
loop_
_entity_poly.entity_id
_entity_poly.type
_entity_poly.pdbx_seq_one_letter_code
_entity_poly.pdbx_strand_id
1 'polypeptide(L)'
;MNIIYESTRNSNDRVTASQAILRGLAPDGGLYVPEKIPSFDKTLDEFAKMDYRECAYEVMKLFLTDFTEEELKHCINSAYDEKFDTPEIAPLVKADDSYFLELYHGRTLAFKDMALSILPHLLTTSAKKNNITDEICILTATSGDTGKAALAGFADVPGTRIIVFYPKHGVSKVQERQMVTQKGDNTCVIGIEGNFDDAQSGVKKMFGDKELNAKLKENG
;
A
#
# COMPACT_ATOMS: atom_id res chain seq x y z
N MET A 1 4.89 -24.55 0.10
CA MET A 1 3.87 -24.46 1.18
C MET A 1 3.67 -22.99 1.44
N ASN A 2 2.43 -22.52 1.41
CA ASN A 2 2.18 -21.08 1.49
C ASN A 2 2.36 -20.59 2.93
N ILE A 3 2.96 -19.42 3.09
CA ILE A 3 2.97 -18.67 4.34
C ILE A 3 1.54 -18.18 4.62
N ILE A 4 1.08 -18.38 5.84
CA ILE A 4 -0.22 -17.92 6.31
C ILE A 4 -0.03 -16.65 7.13
N TYR A 5 -0.98 -15.73 7.02
CA TYR A 5 -1.06 -14.52 7.84
C TYR A 5 -2.15 -14.68 8.89
N GLU A 6 -1.86 -14.20 10.09
CA GLU A 6 -2.72 -14.25 11.26
C GLU A 6 -2.99 -12.86 11.80
N SER A 7 -4.17 -12.64 12.39
CA SER A 7 -4.43 -11.41 13.13
C SER A 7 -3.57 -11.37 14.39
N THR A 8 -2.94 -10.23 14.66
CA THR A 8 -2.27 -9.92 15.94
C THR A 8 -3.16 -10.05 17.18
N ARG A 9 -4.48 -10.12 17.01
CA ARG A 9 -5.46 -10.24 18.10
C ARG A 9 -6.19 -11.59 18.11
N ASN A 10 -6.05 -12.40 17.06
CA ASN A 10 -6.67 -13.71 16.94
C ASN A 10 -5.92 -14.59 15.93
N SER A 11 -5.11 -15.52 16.44
CA SER A 11 -4.37 -16.48 15.59
C SER A 11 -5.25 -17.49 14.85
N ASN A 12 -6.56 -17.54 15.15
CA ASN A 12 -7.48 -18.39 14.39
C ASN A 12 -7.94 -17.75 13.08
N ASP A 13 -7.82 -16.43 12.91
CA ASP A 13 -8.11 -15.78 11.62
C ASP A 13 -6.90 -15.91 10.70
N ARG A 14 -6.90 -17.01 9.94
CA ARG A 14 -5.81 -17.44 9.08
C ARG A 14 -6.16 -17.17 7.61
N VAL A 15 -5.32 -16.40 6.93
CA VAL A 15 -5.53 -15.99 5.53
C VAL A 15 -4.26 -16.11 4.71
N THR A 16 -4.38 -16.21 3.39
CA THR A 16 -3.21 -16.09 2.49
C THR A 16 -2.76 -14.63 2.37
N ALA A 17 -1.59 -14.38 1.78
CA ALA A 17 -1.09 -13.02 1.63
C ALA A 17 -2.00 -12.16 0.75
N SER A 18 -2.50 -12.70 -0.38
CA SER A 18 -3.44 -11.98 -1.24
C SER A 18 -4.76 -11.65 -0.53
N GLN A 19 -5.24 -12.54 0.34
CA GLN A 19 -6.43 -12.28 1.16
C GLN A 19 -6.17 -11.21 2.22
N ALA A 20 -4.99 -11.23 2.87
CA ALA A 20 -4.60 -10.19 3.82
C ALA A 20 -4.52 -8.80 3.14
N ILE A 21 -3.95 -8.73 1.93
CA ILE A 21 -3.89 -7.51 1.12
C ILE A 21 -5.30 -6.97 0.82
N LEU A 22 -6.24 -7.84 0.45
CA LEU A 22 -7.63 -7.44 0.17
C LEU A 22 -8.40 -6.98 1.41
N ARG A 23 -8.19 -7.65 2.56
CA ARG A 23 -8.89 -7.31 3.80
C ARG A 23 -8.35 -6.03 4.43
N GLY A 24 -7.04 -5.78 4.32
CA GLY A 24 -6.36 -4.68 4.99
C GLY A 24 -6.29 -4.87 6.50
N LEU A 25 -7.39 -4.57 7.21
CA LEU A 25 -7.54 -4.77 8.65
C LEU A 25 -8.24 -6.10 8.95
N ALA A 26 -7.79 -6.81 9.99
CA ALA A 26 -8.49 -8.01 10.43
C ALA A 26 -9.88 -7.66 11.03
N PRO A 27 -10.88 -8.56 10.97
CA PRO A 27 -12.23 -8.29 11.48
C PRO A 27 -12.32 -7.94 12.98
N ASP A 28 -11.31 -8.31 13.75
CA ASP A 28 -11.16 -7.99 15.18
C ASP A 28 -10.41 -6.65 15.44
N GLY A 29 -10.13 -5.90 14.37
CA GLY A 29 -9.35 -4.66 14.39
C GLY A 29 -7.85 -4.86 14.59
N GLY A 30 -7.35 -6.09 14.54
CA GLY A 30 -5.93 -6.43 14.52
C GLY A 30 -5.28 -6.23 13.16
N LEU A 31 -3.97 -6.41 13.10
CA LEU A 31 -3.17 -6.38 11.88
C LEU A 31 -2.82 -7.80 11.44
N TYR A 32 -2.74 -8.04 10.14
CA TYR A 32 -2.22 -9.32 9.62
C TYR A 32 -0.69 -9.34 9.66
N VAL A 33 -0.13 -10.39 10.24
CA VAL A 33 1.31 -10.67 10.28
C VAL A 33 1.57 -12.11 9.85
N PRO A 34 2.71 -12.43 9.21
CA PRO A 34 2.98 -13.80 8.80
C PRO A 34 3.20 -14.69 10.03
N GLU A 35 2.75 -15.95 9.95
CA GLU A 35 2.87 -16.94 11.05
C GLU A 35 4.34 -17.24 11.44
N LYS A 36 5.29 -16.89 10.57
CA LYS A 36 6.73 -16.94 10.81
C LYS A 36 7.45 -15.93 9.92
N ILE A 37 8.63 -15.48 10.35
CA ILE A 37 9.52 -14.68 9.49
C ILE A 37 10.38 -15.65 8.67
N PRO A 38 10.33 -15.62 7.32
CA PRO A 38 11.14 -16.50 6.48
C PRO A 38 12.63 -16.11 6.55
N SER A 39 13.49 -17.11 6.40
CA SER A 39 14.93 -16.89 6.21
C SER A 39 15.24 -16.77 4.71
N PHE A 40 16.22 -15.95 4.37
CA PHE A 40 16.75 -15.92 3.01
C PHE A 40 17.47 -17.23 2.66
N ASP A 41 17.31 -17.65 1.41
CA ASP A 41 18.07 -18.73 0.78
C ASP A 41 19.32 -18.21 0.04
N LYS A 42 19.58 -16.90 0.11
CA LYS A 42 20.68 -16.20 -0.54
C LYS A 42 21.62 -15.52 0.45
N THR A 43 22.87 -15.40 0.03
CA THR A 43 23.92 -14.67 0.75
C THR A 43 23.81 -13.16 0.51
N LEU A 44 24.38 -12.36 1.42
CA LEU A 44 24.46 -10.90 1.24
C LEU A 44 25.26 -10.52 -0.02
N ASP A 45 26.28 -11.31 -0.39
CA ASP A 45 27.07 -11.09 -1.61
C ASP A 45 26.28 -11.36 -2.90
N GLU A 46 25.28 -12.24 -2.85
CA GLU A 46 24.33 -12.42 -3.96
C GLU A 46 23.38 -11.23 -4.05
N PHE A 47 22.82 -10.78 -2.92
CA PHE A 47 21.96 -9.60 -2.88
C PHE A 47 22.70 -8.34 -3.35
N ALA A 48 23.98 -8.17 -3.01
CA ALA A 48 24.78 -7.02 -3.40
C ALA A 48 25.00 -6.88 -4.93
N LYS A 49 24.72 -7.94 -5.70
CA LYS A 49 24.84 -7.95 -7.16
C LYS A 49 23.51 -7.71 -7.87
N MET A 50 22.41 -7.64 -7.13
CA MET A 50 21.06 -7.49 -7.68
C MET A 50 20.69 -6.02 -7.85
N ASP A 51 19.90 -5.74 -8.88
CA ASP A 51 19.18 -4.46 -8.95
C ASP A 51 18.03 -4.40 -7.93
N TYR A 52 17.40 -3.23 -7.79
CA TYR A 52 16.32 -3.03 -6.81
C TYR A 52 15.15 -4.01 -7.02
N ARG A 53 14.80 -4.30 -8.28
CA ARG A 53 13.64 -5.14 -8.64
C ARG A 53 13.94 -6.61 -8.41
N GLU A 54 15.16 -7.05 -8.72
CA GLU A 54 15.65 -8.39 -8.40
C GLU A 54 15.66 -8.64 -6.89
N CYS A 55 16.21 -7.70 -6.12
CA CYS A 55 16.21 -7.77 -4.66
C CYS A 55 14.77 -7.78 -4.10
N ALA A 56 13.90 -6.90 -4.59
CA ALA A 56 12.49 -6.86 -4.21
C ALA A 56 11.79 -8.21 -4.48
N TYR A 57 12.05 -8.85 -5.62
CA TYR A 57 11.49 -10.15 -5.94
C TYR A 57 11.95 -11.24 -4.97
N GLU A 58 13.26 -11.31 -4.69
CA GLU A 58 13.85 -12.30 -3.78
C GLU A 58 13.33 -12.16 -2.34
N VAL A 59 13.08 -10.94 -1.88
CA VAL A 59 12.45 -10.69 -0.58
C VAL A 59 10.96 -11.03 -0.62
N MET A 60 10.20 -10.47 -1.58
CA MET A 60 8.74 -10.57 -1.61
C MET A 60 8.24 -11.98 -1.87
N LYS A 61 8.94 -12.81 -2.67
CA LYS A 61 8.54 -14.20 -2.94
C LYS A 61 8.44 -15.06 -1.67
N LEU A 62 9.19 -14.71 -0.62
CA LEU A 62 9.17 -15.41 0.66
C LEU A 62 7.93 -15.06 1.51
N PHE A 63 7.37 -13.86 1.32
CA PHE A 63 6.21 -13.35 2.07
C PHE A 63 4.89 -13.47 1.31
N LEU A 64 4.93 -13.52 -0.01
CA LEU A 64 3.78 -13.54 -0.91
C LEU A 64 3.68 -14.88 -1.65
N THR A 65 3.83 -15.98 -0.92
CA THR A 65 3.98 -17.34 -1.48
C THR A 65 2.77 -17.87 -2.26
N ASP A 66 1.61 -17.22 -2.15
CA ASP A 66 0.42 -17.55 -2.94
C ASP A 66 0.36 -16.82 -4.29
N PHE A 67 1.31 -15.92 -4.56
CA PHE A 67 1.52 -15.29 -5.87
C PHE A 67 2.44 -16.15 -6.73
N THR A 68 2.20 -16.18 -8.04
CA THR A 68 3.13 -16.76 -9.01
C THR A 68 4.32 -15.84 -9.22
N GLU A 69 5.41 -16.39 -9.75
CA GLU A 69 6.58 -15.59 -10.14
C GLU A 69 6.21 -14.49 -11.15
N GLU A 70 5.35 -14.81 -12.11
CA GLU A 70 4.87 -13.89 -13.15
C GLU A 70 4.06 -12.74 -12.54
N GLU A 71 3.16 -13.05 -11.60
CA GLU A 71 2.36 -12.06 -10.88
C GLU A 71 3.25 -11.10 -10.07
N LEU A 72 4.23 -11.62 -9.32
CA LEU A 72 5.14 -10.80 -8.53
C LEU A 72 6.03 -9.92 -9.39
N LYS A 73 6.66 -10.49 -10.43
CA LYS A 73 7.49 -9.72 -11.36
C LYS A 73 6.67 -8.64 -12.07
N HIS A 74 5.43 -8.92 -12.45
CA HIS A 74 4.53 -7.91 -13.01
C HIS A 74 4.30 -6.76 -12.03
N CYS A 75 3.98 -7.06 -10.76
CA CYS A 75 3.75 -6.04 -9.74
C CYS A 75 5.00 -5.17 -9.51
N ILE A 76 6.16 -5.80 -9.36
CA ILE A 76 7.44 -5.13 -9.07
C ILE A 76 7.87 -4.25 -10.25
N ASN A 77 7.84 -4.79 -11.47
CA ASN A 77 8.26 -4.05 -12.67
C ASN A 77 7.31 -2.89 -13.00
N SER A 78 6.01 -3.03 -12.68
CA SER A 78 5.05 -1.94 -12.87
C SER A 78 5.13 -0.89 -11.77
N ALA A 79 5.66 -1.23 -10.60
CA ALA A 79 5.78 -0.31 -9.46
C ALA A 79 7.03 0.56 -9.53
N TYR A 80 8.18 -0.07 -9.81
CA TYR A 80 9.50 0.54 -9.75
C TYR A 80 10.07 0.71 -11.16
N ASP A 81 9.52 1.67 -11.88
CA ASP A 81 9.84 2.02 -13.26
C ASP A 81 10.30 3.50 -13.35
N GLU A 82 10.18 4.11 -14.53
CA GLU A 82 10.46 5.52 -14.82
C GLU A 82 9.64 6.54 -14.01
N LYS A 83 8.69 6.09 -13.17
CA LYS A 83 8.04 6.94 -12.15
C LYS A 83 9.01 7.37 -11.05
N PHE A 84 10.11 6.64 -10.89
CA PHE A 84 11.24 7.04 -10.05
C PHE A 84 12.25 7.77 -10.92
N ASP A 85 12.70 8.94 -10.46
CA ASP A 85 13.61 9.81 -11.23
C ASP A 85 15.07 9.32 -11.26
N THR A 86 15.35 8.15 -10.67
CA THR A 86 16.65 7.49 -10.67
C THR A 86 16.49 5.98 -10.94
N PRO A 87 17.33 5.36 -11.78
CA PRO A 87 17.22 3.93 -12.11
C PRO A 87 17.55 3.00 -10.92
N GLU A 88 18.29 3.48 -9.92
CA GLU A 88 18.59 2.76 -8.68
C GLU A 88 17.38 2.61 -7.76
N ILE A 89 16.30 3.39 -8.00
CA ILE A 89 15.07 3.51 -7.20
C ILE A 89 15.29 4.07 -5.77
N ALA A 90 16.27 3.54 -5.04
CA ALA A 90 16.66 3.93 -3.69
C ALA A 90 18.20 4.02 -3.57
N PRO A 91 18.84 5.06 -4.13
CA PRO A 91 20.29 5.20 -4.11
C PRO A 91 20.82 5.46 -2.69
N LEU A 92 22.03 4.97 -2.43
CA LEU A 92 22.78 5.24 -1.21
C LEU A 92 23.84 6.30 -1.49
N VAL A 93 23.65 7.51 -0.96
CA VAL A 93 24.55 8.65 -1.18
C VAL A 93 25.41 8.88 0.05
N LYS A 94 26.71 9.06 -0.15
CA LYS A 94 27.63 9.45 0.92
C LYS A 94 27.70 10.98 1.01
N ALA A 95 27.49 11.52 2.21
CA ALA A 95 27.77 12.91 2.52
C ALA A 95 28.56 12.97 3.84
N ASP A 96 29.72 13.63 3.79
CA ASP A 96 30.74 13.59 4.83
C ASP A 96 31.08 12.15 5.25
N ASP A 97 30.98 11.84 6.54
CA ASP A 97 31.24 10.53 7.12
C ASP A 97 29.98 9.67 7.25
N SER A 98 28.86 10.06 6.62
CA SER A 98 27.57 9.38 6.70
C SER A 98 27.03 8.94 5.34
N TYR A 99 26.16 7.93 5.37
CA TYR A 99 25.41 7.47 4.20
C TYR A 99 23.92 7.75 4.39
N PHE A 100 23.28 8.19 3.32
CA PHE A 100 21.88 8.53 3.25
C PHE A 100 21.21 7.65 2.20
N LEU A 101 20.22 6.87 2.61
CA LEU A 101 19.37 6.12 1.69
C LEU A 101 18.26 7.04 1.21
N GLU A 102 18.33 7.48 -0.04
CA GLU A 102 17.38 8.41 -0.61
C GLU A 102 16.12 7.64 -1.05
N LEU A 103 14.99 7.89 -0.38
CA LEU A 103 13.70 7.23 -0.65
C LEU A 103 12.66 8.19 -1.24
N TYR A 104 13.10 9.32 -1.76
CA TYR A 104 12.24 10.41 -2.24
C TYR A 104 12.28 10.57 -3.77
N HIS A 105 12.75 9.57 -4.50
CA HIS A 105 12.85 9.62 -5.95
C HIS A 105 11.53 9.29 -6.67
N GLY A 106 10.48 8.94 -5.92
CA GLY A 106 9.15 8.70 -6.48
C GLY A 106 8.34 9.96 -6.78
N ARG A 107 7.16 9.78 -7.36
CA ARG A 107 6.25 10.85 -7.84
C ARG A 107 5.89 11.91 -6.80
N THR A 108 5.93 11.59 -5.51
CA THR A 108 5.51 12.49 -4.44
C THR A 108 6.66 13.00 -3.58
N LEU A 109 7.91 12.65 -3.94
CA LEU A 109 9.11 13.06 -3.24
C LEU A 109 9.15 12.60 -1.77
N ALA A 110 8.57 11.43 -1.49
CA ALA A 110 8.48 10.88 -0.15
C ALA A 110 8.63 9.35 -0.15
N PHE A 111 9.20 8.81 0.92
CA PHE A 111 9.42 7.36 1.10
C PHE A 111 8.16 6.50 0.99
N LYS A 112 6.97 7.10 1.11
CA LYS A 112 5.70 6.38 0.96
C LYS A 112 5.48 5.89 -0.47
N ASP A 113 6.15 6.49 -1.46
CA ASP A 113 6.13 6.03 -2.85
C ASP A 113 6.68 4.61 -2.99
N MET A 114 7.61 4.19 -2.13
CA MET A 114 8.16 2.83 -2.16
C MET A 114 7.06 1.78 -1.96
N ALA A 115 6.16 1.99 -0.99
CA ALA A 115 5.06 1.08 -0.69
C ALA A 115 3.83 1.34 -1.58
N LEU A 116 3.48 2.61 -1.80
CA LEU A 116 2.24 2.98 -2.47
C LEU A 116 2.32 2.92 -4.01
N SER A 117 3.52 2.77 -4.58
CA SER A 117 3.66 2.46 -6.00
C SER A 117 3.36 1.00 -6.33
N ILE A 118 3.66 0.07 -5.41
CA ILE A 118 3.43 -1.37 -5.64
C ILE A 118 2.07 -1.86 -5.14
N LEU A 119 1.51 -1.22 -4.12
CA LEU A 119 0.25 -1.63 -3.50
C LEU A 119 -0.93 -1.75 -4.49
N PRO A 120 -1.14 -0.83 -5.47
CA PRO A 120 -2.23 -0.98 -6.45
C PRO A 120 -2.09 -2.24 -7.31
N HIS A 121 -0.86 -2.59 -7.69
CA HIS A 121 -0.58 -3.80 -8.48
C HIS A 121 -0.81 -5.07 -7.64
N LEU A 122 -0.38 -5.06 -6.38
CA LEU A 122 -0.64 -6.15 -5.44
C LEU A 122 -2.13 -6.33 -5.16
N LEU A 123 -2.87 -5.22 -4.95
CA LEU A 123 -4.29 -5.23 -4.66
C LEU A 123 -5.10 -5.78 -5.84
N THR A 124 -4.85 -5.27 -7.04
CA THR A 124 -5.56 -5.72 -8.26
C THR A 124 -5.22 -7.15 -8.64
N THR A 125 -3.96 -7.58 -8.45
CA THR A 125 -3.55 -8.98 -8.62
C THR A 125 -4.23 -9.88 -7.59
N SER A 126 -4.30 -9.44 -6.33
CA SER A 126 -4.98 -10.17 -5.26
C SER A 126 -6.48 -10.31 -5.56
N ALA A 127 -7.12 -9.24 -6.04
CA ALA A 127 -8.53 -9.23 -6.40
C ALA A 127 -8.83 -10.26 -7.49
N LYS A 128 -8.05 -10.25 -8.58
CA LYS A 128 -8.14 -11.23 -9.68
C LYS A 128 -7.94 -12.67 -9.16
N LYS A 129 -6.89 -12.90 -8.37
CA LYS A 129 -6.58 -14.23 -7.80
C LYS A 129 -7.70 -14.79 -6.92
N ASN A 130 -8.38 -13.92 -6.17
CA ASN A 130 -9.48 -14.31 -5.28
C ASN A 130 -10.86 -14.17 -5.94
N ASN A 131 -10.93 -13.97 -7.26
CA ASN A 131 -12.16 -13.79 -8.03
C ASN A 131 -13.08 -12.67 -7.49
N ILE A 132 -12.49 -11.58 -7.01
CA ILE A 132 -13.23 -10.39 -6.60
C ILE A 132 -13.53 -9.56 -7.84
N THR A 133 -14.81 -9.40 -8.15
CA THR A 133 -15.31 -8.58 -9.27
C THR A 133 -15.88 -7.24 -8.84
N ASP A 134 -16.13 -7.07 -7.54
CA ASP A 134 -16.66 -5.85 -6.94
C ASP A 134 -15.59 -4.73 -6.98
N GLU A 135 -16.03 -3.47 -7.08
CA GLU A 135 -15.15 -2.31 -6.96
C GLU A 135 -14.58 -2.22 -5.52
N ILE A 136 -13.26 -2.07 -5.40
CA ILE A 136 -12.59 -1.96 -4.10
C ILE A 136 -12.53 -0.50 -3.68
N CYS A 137 -13.27 -0.14 -2.63
CA CYS A 137 -13.23 1.19 -2.03
C CYS A 137 -12.16 1.28 -0.93
N ILE A 138 -11.15 2.10 -1.16
CA ILE A 138 -9.99 2.32 -0.29
C ILE A 138 -10.24 3.56 0.56
N LEU A 139 -10.27 3.38 1.88
CA LEU A 139 -10.44 4.47 2.84
C LEU A 139 -9.09 4.76 3.51
N THR A 140 -8.61 5.99 3.41
CA THR A 140 -7.32 6.40 4.00
C THR A 140 -7.49 7.66 4.83
N ALA A 141 -6.93 7.68 6.03
CA ALA A 141 -6.75 8.90 6.81
C ALA A 141 -5.32 9.43 6.65
N THR A 142 -5.14 10.74 6.55
CA THR A 142 -3.81 11.35 6.42
C THR A 142 -3.67 12.66 7.18
N SER A 143 -2.42 12.97 7.55
CA SER A 143 -1.97 14.29 7.99
C SER A 143 -1.24 15.07 6.87
N GLY A 144 -1.23 14.56 5.63
CA GLY A 144 -0.60 15.21 4.48
C GLY A 144 -0.09 14.21 3.44
N ASP A 145 1.20 13.87 3.51
CA ASP A 145 1.91 13.19 2.41
C ASP A 145 1.36 11.79 2.08
N THR A 146 0.88 11.03 3.09
CA THR A 146 0.30 9.71 2.84
C THR A 146 -0.89 9.79 1.91
N GLY A 147 -1.74 10.80 2.08
CA GLY A 147 -2.91 10.99 1.23
C GLY A 147 -2.50 11.24 -0.21
N LYS A 148 -1.50 12.11 -0.43
CA LYS A 148 -1.00 12.40 -1.78
C LYS A 148 -0.40 11.18 -2.45
N ALA A 149 0.46 10.42 -1.76
CA ALA A 149 1.06 9.21 -2.31
C ALA A 149 0.01 8.13 -2.62
N ALA A 150 -0.99 7.94 -1.73
CA ALA A 150 -2.05 6.96 -1.96
C ALA A 150 -2.94 7.35 -3.14
N LEU A 151 -3.33 8.63 -3.19
CA LEU A 151 -4.07 9.22 -4.30
C LEU A 151 -3.33 9.06 -5.64
N ALA A 152 -2.03 9.33 -5.67
CA ALA A 152 -1.22 9.20 -6.88
C ALA A 152 -1.02 7.74 -7.30
N GLY A 153 -0.91 6.82 -6.35
CA GLY A 153 -0.79 5.39 -6.61
C GLY A 153 -2.08 4.76 -7.15
N PHE A 154 -3.24 5.17 -6.64
CA PHE A 154 -4.53 4.60 -7.02
C PHE A 154 -5.31 5.38 -8.09
N ALA A 155 -4.81 6.54 -8.54
CA ALA A 155 -5.44 7.30 -9.60
C ALA A 155 -5.62 6.45 -10.87
N ASP A 156 -6.87 6.38 -11.34
CA ASP A 156 -7.31 5.68 -12.54
C ASP A 156 -6.98 4.17 -12.57
N VAL A 157 -6.76 3.56 -11.39
CA VAL A 157 -6.57 2.11 -11.27
C VAL A 157 -7.93 1.41 -11.41
N PRO A 158 -8.16 0.60 -12.48
CA PRO A 158 -9.46 0.00 -12.73
C PRO A 158 -9.94 -0.92 -11.60
N GLY A 159 -11.24 -0.85 -11.30
CA GLY A 159 -11.86 -1.64 -10.23
C GLY A 159 -11.52 -1.15 -8.82
N THR A 160 -10.98 0.06 -8.68
CA THR A 160 -10.70 0.67 -7.38
C THR A 160 -11.26 2.08 -7.30
N ARG A 161 -11.59 2.51 -6.08
CA ARG A 161 -11.89 3.89 -5.71
C ARG A 161 -11.12 4.24 -4.46
N ILE A 162 -10.63 5.47 -4.36
CA ILE A 162 -9.88 5.92 -3.19
C ILE A 162 -10.51 7.17 -2.59
N ILE A 163 -10.75 7.13 -1.29
CA ILE A 163 -11.29 8.22 -0.49
C ILE A 163 -10.27 8.57 0.60
N VAL A 164 -9.75 9.79 0.54
CA VAL A 164 -8.78 10.31 1.53
C VAL A 164 -9.43 11.31 2.46
N PHE A 165 -9.39 11.02 3.76
CA PHE A 165 -9.85 11.88 4.83
C PHE A 165 -8.65 12.61 5.45
N TYR A 166 -8.74 13.93 5.59
CA TYR A 166 -7.69 14.73 6.21
C TYR A 166 -8.28 15.80 7.14
N PRO A 167 -7.59 16.20 8.22
CA PRO A 167 -8.02 17.30 9.06
C PRO A 167 -7.89 18.60 8.27
N LYS A 168 -9.02 19.24 7.95
CA LYS A 168 -9.08 20.41 7.06
C LYS A 168 -8.16 21.56 7.50
N HIS A 169 -7.96 21.70 8.80
CA HIS A 169 -7.10 22.72 9.41
C HIS A 169 -5.78 22.18 9.95
N GLY A 170 -5.50 20.88 9.75
CA GLY A 170 -4.34 20.17 10.29
C GLY A 170 -3.27 19.80 9.26
N VAL A 171 -3.40 20.25 8.01
CA VAL A 171 -2.43 20.00 6.93
C VAL A 171 -1.89 21.32 6.37
N SER A 172 -0.69 21.30 5.77
CA SER A 172 -0.18 22.49 5.10
C SER A 172 -0.98 22.83 3.83
N LYS A 173 -1.00 24.10 3.43
CA LYS A 173 -1.67 24.54 2.19
C LYS A 173 -1.12 23.85 0.94
N VAL A 174 0.15 23.46 0.94
CA VAL A 174 0.77 22.74 -0.18
C VAL A 174 0.23 21.33 -0.26
N GLN A 175 0.19 20.60 0.86
CA GLN A 175 -0.35 19.24 0.92
C GLN A 175 -1.84 19.21 0.61
N GLU A 176 -2.62 20.16 1.16
CA GLU A 176 -4.04 20.33 0.85
C GLU A 176 -4.24 20.45 -0.66
N ARG A 177 -3.54 21.41 -1.30
CA ARG A 177 -3.62 21.62 -2.76
C ARG A 177 -3.24 20.37 -3.53
N GLN A 178 -2.14 19.72 -3.18
CA GLN A 178 -1.70 18.48 -3.83
C GLN A 178 -2.76 17.37 -3.79
N MET A 179 -3.52 17.27 -2.69
CA MET A 179 -4.61 16.30 -2.54
C MET A 179 -5.84 16.72 -3.33
N VAL A 180 -6.38 17.93 -3.11
CA VAL A 180 -7.65 18.36 -3.73
C VAL A 180 -7.55 18.59 -5.24
N THR A 181 -6.34 18.80 -5.77
CA THR A 181 -6.10 18.88 -7.22
C THR A 181 -5.56 17.59 -7.81
N GLN A 182 -5.57 16.47 -7.09
CA GLN A 182 -5.25 15.17 -7.66
C GLN A 182 -6.20 14.87 -8.82
N LYS A 183 -5.64 14.39 -9.93
CA LYS A 183 -6.42 13.86 -11.05
C LYS A 183 -6.70 12.37 -10.86
N GLY A 184 -7.81 11.93 -11.41
CA GLY A 184 -8.21 10.53 -11.48
C GLY A 184 -9.68 10.41 -11.18
N ASP A 185 -10.43 9.76 -12.07
CA ASP A 185 -11.89 9.72 -12.02
C ASP A 185 -12.40 8.89 -10.82
N ASN A 186 -11.53 8.07 -10.24
CA ASN A 186 -11.78 7.24 -9.08
C ASN A 186 -11.26 7.82 -7.75
N THR A 187 -10.84 9.09 -7.73
CA THR A 187 -10.27 9.73 -6.55
C THR A 187 -11.26 10.65 -5.84
N CYS A 188 -11.25 10.64 -4.51
CA CYS A 188 -12.08 11.50 -3.67
C CYS A 188 -11.30 11.99 -2.45
N VAL A 189 -11.44 13.26 -2.10
CA VAL A 189 -10.76 13.88 -0.96
C VAL A 189 -11.78 14.60 -0.08
N ILE A 190 -11.79 14.28 1.21
CA ILE A 190 -12.75 14.79 2.19
C ILE A 190 -11.99 15.46 3.34
N GLY A 191 -12.12 16.79 3.44
CA GLY A 191 -11.65 17.54 4.60
C GLY A 191 -12.62 17.40 5.76
N ILE A 192 -12.16 16.86 6.88
CA ILE A 192 -12.96 16.75 8.10
C ILE A 192 -12.72 17.93 9.04
N GLU A 193 -13.74 18.31 9.79
CA GLU A 193 -13.62 19.23 10.92
C GLU A 193 -13.20 18.41 12.15
N GLY A 194 -11.93 18.50 12.54
CA GLY A 194 -11.31 17.67 13.57
C GLY A 194 -9.79 17.56 13.40
N ASN A 195 -9.18 16.60 14.10
CA ASN A 195 -7.74 16.31 14.01
C ASN A 195 -7.45 14.99 13.25
N PHE A 196 -6.17 14.62 13.15
CA PHE A 196 -5.77 13.39 12.46
C PHE A 196 -6.30 12.12 13.16
N ASP A 197 -6.35 12.09 14.48
CA ASP A 197 -6.86 10.94 15.24
C ASP A 197 -8.36 10.76 15.02
N ASP A 198 -9.12 11.85 14.83
CA ASP A 198 -10.53 11.79 14.45
C ASP A 198 -10.70 11.15 13.05
N ALA A 199 -9.89 11.56 12.07
CA ALA A 199 -9.89 10.96 10.73
C ALA A 199 -9.55 9.46 10.79
N GLN A 200 -8.49 9.11 11.50
CA GLN A 200 -8.05 7.72 11.63
C GLN A 200 -9.09 6.86 12.35
N SER A 201 -9.69 7.38 13.42
CA SER A 201 -10.73 6.68 14.18
C SER A 201 -12.00 6.52 13.37
N GLY A 202 -12.38 7.54 12.58
CA GLY A 202 -13.51 7.50 11.66
C GLY A 202 -13.34 6.40 10.60
N VAL A 203 -12.16 6.34 9.96
CA VAL A 203 -11.83 5.29 8.99
C VAL A 203 -11.92 3.90 9.63
N LYS A 204 -11.32 3.70 10.81
CA LYS A 204 -11.40 2.41 11.53
C LYS A 204 -12.83 1.99 11.86
N LYS A 205 -13.69 2.95 12.24
CA LYS A 205 -15.12 2.69 12.50
C LYS A 205 -15.83 2.27 11.22
N MET A 206 -15.61 2.96 10.10
CA MET A 206 -16.19 2.60 8.80
C MET A 206 -15.78 1.19 8.36
N PHE A 207 -14.53 0.79 8.55
CA PHE A 207 -14.06 -0.58 8.24
C PHE A 207 -14.82 -1.66 9.02
N GLY A 208 -15.16 -1.39 10.29
CA GLY A 208 -15.89 -2.32 11.15
C GLY A 208 -17.42 -2.26 11.03
N ASP A 209 -17.96 -1.33 10.26
CA ASP A 209 -19.39 -1.08 10.15
C ASP A 209 -20.05 -2.02 9.13
N LYS A 210 -20.76 -3.03 9.64
CA LYS A 210 -21.45 -4.02 8.81
C LYS A 210 -22.61 -3.43 8.01
N GLU A 211 -23.30 -2.43 8.55
CA GLU A 211 -24.43 -1.80 7.87
C GLU A 211 -23.93 -0.94 6.71
N LEU A 212 -22.86 -0.18 6.92
CA LEU A 212 -22.18 0.55 5.86
C LEU A 212 -21.68 -0.39 4.76
N ASN A 213 -21.01 -1.49 5.13
CA ASN A 213 -20.50 -2.48 4.17
C ASN A 213 -21.63 -3.12 3.34
N ALA A 214 -22.76 -3.46 3.97
CA ALA A 214 -23.94 -3.99 3.26
C ALA A 214 -24.52 -2.95 2.30
N LYS A 215 -24.65 -1.70 2.75
CA LYS A 215 -25.17 -0.61 1.92
C LYS A 215 -24.28 -0.30 0.73
N LEU A 216 -22.95 -0.30 0.90
CA LEU A 216 -22.02 -0.15 -0.23
C LEU A 216 -22.21 -1.30 -1.23
N LYS A 217 -22.26 -2.55 -0.75
CA LYS A 217 -22.48 -3.71 -1.62
C LYS A 217 -23.79 -3.66 -2.41
N GLU A 218 -24.85 -3.10 -1.83
CA GLU A 218 -26.15 -2.92 -2.51
C GLU A 218 -26.13 -1.83 -3.59
N ASN A 219 -25.27 -0.82 -3.45
CA ASN A 219 -25.22 0.34 -4.35
C ASN A 219 -24.12 0.26 -5.41
N GLY A 220 -23.29 -0.78 -5.37
CA GLY A 220 -22.10 -0.94 -6.22
C GLY A 220 -21.01 0.06 -5.86
#